data_AF-A0A562NRB2-F1
#
_entry.id   AF-A0A562NRB2-F1
#
_cell.length_a   1.000
_cell.length_b   1.000
_cell.length_c   1.000
_cell.angle_alpha   90.00
_cell.angle_beta   90.00
_cell.angle_gamma   90.00
#
_symmetry.space_group_name_H-M   'P 1'
#
loop_
_entity.id
_entity.type
_entity.pdbx_description
1 polymer ?
#
loop_
_entity_poly.entity_id
_entity_poly.type
_entity_poly.pdbx_seq_one_letter_code
_entity_poly.pdbx_strand_id
1 'polypeptide(L)'
;MRAGNPKNIKDWNDLVRADVQVIFPNPKTSGNARYTYLAATAYAKEAFKGDDAKVKEFVTKLFNNVPIFDTGGRAATTTFVQREIGDVLITFESETRGIRGEYGEDKFEQVTPSVSLLAEFPVAIVDTVADEHGTRDLAKTYLDFLYTPQGRDILAENGNRVRDQTVAAKYKAEFPDVRLLTVEDVFGGWAKIQAEHFAAGGLLDQTYGSR
;
A
#
# COMPACT_ATOMS: atom_id res chain seq x y z
N MET A 1 0.32 13.93 0.40
CA MET A 1 -0.77 14.93 0.46
C MET A 1 -0.38 16.14 -0.36
N ARG A 2 -1.31 17.06 -0.61
CA ARG A 2 -1.00 18.38 -1.17
C ARG A 2 0.01 19.11 -0.27
N ALA A 3 0.89 19.90 -0.87
CA ALA A 3 1.82 20.76 -0.14
C ALA A 3 1.11 21.68 0.86
N GLY A 4 1.76 21.94 1.99
CA GLY A 4 1.24 22.66 3.13
C GLY A 4 0.26 21.86 4.01
N ASN A 5 -0.10 20.63 3.62
CA ASN A 5 -1.04 19.75 4.32
C ASN A 5 -2.28 20.52 4.83
N PRO A 6 -3.12 21.10 3.95
CA PRO A 6 -4.20 22.01 4.33
C PRO A 6 -5.27 21.35 5.21
N LYS A 7 -5.38 20.02 5.13
CA LYS A 7 -6.26 19.20 5.96
C LYS A 7 -5.61 18.75 7.27
N ASN A 8 -4.36 19.12 7.54
CA ASN A 8 -3.63 18.72 8.74
C ASN A 8 -3.71 17.21 9.01
N ILE A 9 -3.55 16.40 7.96
CA ILE A 9 -3.61 14.94 8.02
C ILE A 9 -2.31 14.43 8.64
N LYS A 10 -2.40 13.62 9.69
CA LYS A 10 -1.24 13.06 10.40
C LYS A 10 -1.32 11.55 10.55
N ASP A 11 -2.53 11.00 10.62
CA ASP A 11 -2.71 9.57 10.85
C ASP A 11 -4.03 9.05 10.24
N TRP A 12 -4.26 7.74 10.34
CA TRP A 12 -5.45 7.06 9.82
C TRP A 12 -6.78 7.67 10.28
N ASN A 13 -6.86 8.13 11.54
CA ASN A 13 -8.07 8.79 12.06
C ASN A 13 -8.45 10.08 11.31
N ASP A 14 -7.49 10.77 10.69
CA ASP A 14 -7.78 11.97 9.91
C ASP A 14 -8.46 11.64 8.57
N LEU A 15 -8.24 10.42 8.06
CA LEU A 15 -8.73 9.98 6.75
C LEU A 15 -10.24 9.70 6.73
N VAL A 16 -10.86 9.55 7.91
CA VAL A 16 -12.30 9.29 8.07
C VAL A 16 -13.09 10.55 8.46
N ARG A 17 -12.45 11.72 8.49
CA ARG A 17 -13.14 12.99 8.74
C ARG A 17 -14.00 13.36 7.54
N ALA A 18 -15.15 13.99 7.78
CA ALA A 18 -16.12 14.31 6.74
C ALA A 18 -15.62 15.32 5.70
N ASP A 19 -14.57 16.08 6.01
CA ASP A 19 -14.01 17.10 5.14
C ASP A 19 -12.84 16.60 4.29
N VAL A 20 -12.46 15.32 4.38
CA VAL A 20 -11.29 14.73 3.72
C VAL A 20 -11.72 13.80 2.59
N GLN A 21 -11.15 14.00 1.41
CA GLN A 21 -11.25 13.10 0.27
C GLN A 21 -9.95 12.30 0.11
N VAL A 22 -10.08 10.98 0.14
CA VAL A 22 -8.98 10.02 0.09
C VAL A 22 -8.94 9.37 -1.28
N ILE A 23 -7.75 9.26 -1.88
CA ILE A 23 -7.54 8.55 -3.14
C ILE A 23 -6.72 7.29 -2.88
N PHE A 24 -7.25 6.15 -3.30
CA PHE A 24 -6.53 4.89 -3.52
C PHE A 24 -7.37 4.03 -4.47
N PRO A 25 -6.77 3.01 -5.13
CA PRO A 25 -7.49 2.27 -6.17
C PRO A 25 -8.55 1.31 -5.62
N ASN A 26 -9.20 0.57 -6.52
CA ASN A 26 -10.21 -0.43 -6.17
C ASN A 26 -9.57 -1.67 -5.50
N PRO A 27 -10.00 -2.07 -4.28
CA PRO A 27 -9.45 -3.23 -3.56
C PRO A 27 -9.80 -4.59 -4.20
N LYS A 28 -10.75 -4.62 -5.14
CA LYS A 28 -11.05 -5.82 -5.93
C LYS A 28 -9.99 -6.12 -6.98
N THR A 29 -9.40 -5.09 -7.58
CA THR A 29 -8.45 -5.22 -8.69
C THR A 29 -7.00 -4.88 -8.32
N SER A 30 -6.78 -4.09 -7.26
CA SER A 30 -5.45 -3.53 -6.95
C SER A 30 -4.86 -4.06 -5.64
N GLY A 31 -3.60 -4.50 -5.71
CA GLY A 31 -2.80 -4.87 -4.54
C GLY A 31 -2.60 -3.70 -3.57
N ASN A 32 -2.33 -2.49 -4.07
CA ASN A 32 -2.20 -1.27 -3.24
C ASN A 32 -3.46 -1.06 -2.37
N ALA A 33 -4.63 -1.23 -2.95
CA ALA A 33 -5.88 -1.05 -2.23
C ALA A 33 -6.18 -2.17 -1.23
N ARG A 34 -5.78 -3.42 -1.52
CA ARG A 34 -5.85 -4.51 -0.53
C ARG A 34 -4.93 -4.23 0.67
N TYR A 35 -3.71 -3.76 0.42
CA TYR A 35 -2.81 -3.35 1.51
C TYR A 35 -3.32 -2.13 2.27
N THR A 36 -3.90 -1.14 1.58
CA THR A 36 -4.55 0.02 2.21
C THR A 36 -5.69 -0.41 3.13
N TYR A 37 -6.58 -1.29 2.66
CA TYR A 37 -7.67 -1.85 3.43
C TYR A 37 -7.16 -2.61 4.67
N LEU A 38 -6.15 -3.46 4.52
CA LEU A 38 -5.59 -4.23 5.62
C LEU A 38 -4.86 -3.33 6.63
N ALA A 39 -4.11 -2.32 6.19
CA ALA A 39 -3.45 -1.36 7.08
C ALA A 39 -4.47 -0.54 7.89
N ALA A 40 -5.52 -0.04 7.25
CA ALA A 40 -6.61 0.65 7.93
C ALA A 40 -7.35 -0.26 8.93
N THR A 41 -7.59 -1.52 8.55
CA THR A 41 -8.22 -2.52 9.42
C THR A 41 -7.32 -2.83 10.62
N ALA A 42 -6.02 -2.99 10.43
CA ALA A 42 -5.05 -3.26 11.48
C ALA A 42 -4.96 -2.09 12.47
N TYR A 43 -4.88 -0.86 11.96
CA TYR A 43 -4.96 0.36 12.77
C TYR A 43 -6.24 0.39 13.61
N ALA A 44 -7.39 0.17 12.98
CA ALA A 44 -8.68 0.23 13.66
C ALA A 44 -8.79 -0.87 14.74
N LYS A 45 -8.26 -2.07 14.49
CA LYS A 45 -8.24 -3.15 15.50
C LYS A 45 -7.51 -2.71 16.76
N GLU A 46 -6.36 -2.06 16.65
CA GLU A 46 -5.64 -1.52 17.82
C GLU A 46 -6.40 -0.36 18.47
N ALA A 47 -6.86 0.62 17.67
CA ALA A 47 -7.55 1.82 18.15
C ALA A 47 -8.85 1.49 18.91
N PHE A 48 -9.56 0.44 18.49
CA PHE A 48 -10.83 0.01 19.07
C PHE A 48 -10.72 -1.28 19.89
N LYS A 49 -9.50 -1.70 20.27
CA LYS A 49 -9.26 -2.87 21.14
C LYS A 49 -9.93 -4.16 20.63
N GLY A 50 -9.96 -4.35 19.31
CA GLY A 50 -10.56 -5.52 18.65
C GLY A 50 -12.09 -5.52 18.55
N ASP A 51 -12.76 -4.39 18.78
CA ASP A 51 -14.20 -4.26 18.56
C ASP A 51 -14.53 -4.28 17.05
N ASP A 52 -14.92 -5.44 16.54
CA ASP A 52 -15.16 -5.69 15.12
C ASP A 52 -16.22 -4.74 14.51
N ALA A 53 -17.23 -4.33 15.28
CA ALA A 53 -18.26 -3.42 14.79
C ALA A 53 -17.67 -2.03 14.52
N LYS A 54 -16.83 -1.52 15.44
CA LYS A 54 -16.13 -0.24 15.26
C LYS A 54 -15.08 -0.30 14.17
N VAL A 55 -14.38 -1.42 14.04
CA VAL A 55 -13.43 -1.66 12.94
C VAL A 55 -14.16 -1.57 11.60
N LYS A 56 -15.28 -2.28 11.46
CA LYS A 56 -16.11 -2.25 10.26
C LYS A 56 -16.63 -0.84 9.96
N GLU A 57 -17.10 -0.11 10.97
CA GLU A 57 -17.55 1.27 10.84
C GLU A 57 -16.42 2.19 10.33
N PHE A 58 -15.24 2.09 10.93
CA PHE A 58 -14.06 2.90 10.55
C PHE A 58 -13.67 2.67 9.09
N VAL A 59 -13.54 1.42 8.66
CA VAL A 59 -13.16 1.09 7.29
C VAL A 59 -14.26 1.50 6.30
N THR A 60 -15.54 1.37 6.69
CA THR A 60 -16.67 1.85 5.86
C THR A 60 -16.62 3.38 5.68
N LYS A 61 -16.31 4.14 6.73
CA LYS A 61 -16.13 5.59 6.64
C LYS A 61 -14.96 5.97 5.73
N LEU A 62 -13.84 5.25 5.85
CA LEU A 62 -12.69 5.45 4.96
C LEU A 62 -13.09 5.28 3.49
N PHE A 63 -13.85 4.21 3.16
CA PHE A 63 -14.32 3.97 1.80
C PHE A 63 -15.33 5.03 1.32
N ASN A 64 -16.18 5.56 2.20
CA ASN A 64 -17.09 6.65 1.87
C ASN A 64 -16.37 7.96 1.54
N ASN A 65 -15.16 8.15 2.07
CA ASN A 65 -14.32 9.31 1.76
C ASN A 65 -13.54 9.15 0.45
N VAL A 66 -13.70 8.04 -0.27
CA VAL A 66 -13.09 7.83 -1.60
C VAL A 66 -14.09 8.25 -2.68
N PRO A 67 -13.83 9.33 -3.44
CA PRO A 67 -14.75 9.80 -4.47
C PRO A 67 -14.73 8.91 -5.72
N ILE A 68 -13.60 8.26 -6.03
CA ILE A 68 -13.39 7.45 -7.23
C ILE A 68 -12.47 6.27 -6.90
N PHE A 69 -12.89 5.05 -7.25
CA PHE A 69 -12.06 3.84 -7.15
C PHE A 69 -11.45 3.48 -8.51
N ASP A 70 -10.24 4.00 -8.78
CA ASP A 70 -9.48 3.68 -9.99
C ASP A 70 -9.04 2.20 -10.04
N THR A 71 -8.87 1.62 -11.23
CA THR A 71 -8.53 0.20 -11.39
C THR A 71 -7.20 -0.21 -10.72
N GLY A 72 -6.23 0.70 -10.64
CA GLY A 72 -4.87 0.40 -10.16
C GLY A 72 -4.14 1.62 -9.61
N GLY A 73 -3.01 1.38 -8.92
CA GLY A 73 -2.25 2.43 -8.21
C GLY A 73 -1.84 3.60 -9.10
N ARG A 74 -1.33 3.33 -10.31
CA ARG A 74 -0.93 4.39 -11.26
C ARG A 74 -2.11 5.27 -11.70
N ALA A 75 -3.29 4.68 -11.92
CA ALA A 75 -4.49 5.43 -12.26
C ALA A 75 -4.95 6.32 -11.09
N ALA A 76 -4.89 5.81 -9.85
CA ALA A 76 -5.14 6.60 -8.64
C ALA A 76 -4.16 7.78 -8.50
N THR A 77 -2.87 7.56 -8.82
CA THR A 77 -1.88 8.64 -8.90
C THR A 77 -2.27 9.68 -9.94
N THR A 78 -2.69 9.29 -11.14
CA THR A 78 -3.16 10.23 -12.16
C THR A 78 -4.36 11.05 -11.69
N THR A 79 -5.34 10.42 -11.03
CA THR A 79 -6.50 11.10 -10.44
C THR A 79 -6.08 12.13 -9.40
N PHE A 80 -5.16 11.78 -8.51
CA PHE A 80 -4.68 12.71 -7.48
C PHE A 80 -3.82 13.83 -8.05
N VAL A 81 -2.82 13.49 -8.86
CA VAL A 81 -1.78 14.42 -9.31
C VAL A 81 -2.25 15.29 -10.48
N GLN A 82 -2.78 14.67 -11.53
CA GLN A 82 -3.06 15.37 -12.80
C GLN A 82 -4.50 15.89 -12.86
N ARG A 83 -5.47 15.14 -12.33
CA ARG A 83 -6.87 15.59 -12.28
C ARG A 83 -7.18 16.40 -11.03
N GLU A 84 -6.22 16.52 -10.12
CA GLU A 84 -6.29 17.30 -8.89
C GLU A 84 -7.47 16.93 -7.97
N ILE A 85 -7.90 15.66 -8.01
CA ILE A 85 -8.99 15.15 -7.18
C ILE A 85 -8.43 14.60 -5.86
N GLY A 86 -9.08 14.94 -4.75
CA GLY A 86 -8.73 14.45 -3.42
C GLY A 86 -7.64 15.24 -2.68
N ASP A 87 -7.63 15.09 -1.37
CA ASP A 87 -6.72 15.78 -0.44
C ASP A 87 -5.45 14.96 -0.15
N VAL A 88 -5.58 13.64 -0.18
CA VAL A 88 -4.51 12.68 0.14
C VAL A 88 -4.59 11.45 -0.74
N LEU A 89 -3.42 11.00 -1.22
CA LEU A 89 -3.24 9.72 -1.91
C LEU A 89 -2.63 8.72 -0.94
N ILE A 90 -3.25 7.54 -0.80
CA ILE A 90 -2.64 6.37 -0.15
C ILE A 90 -2.02 5.51 -1.25
N THR A 91 -0.70 5.33 -1.17
CA THR A 91 0.09 4.57 -2.13
C THR A 91 1.25 3.88 -1.44
N PHE A 92 1.92 2.97 -2.16
CA PHE A 92 3.16 2.36 -1.66
C PHE A 92 4.24 3.43 -1.50
N GLU A 93 5.09 3.27 -0.48
CA GLU A 93 6.19 4.19 -0.19
C GLU A 93 7.14 4.36 -1.39
N SER A 94 7.34 3.30 -2.19
CA SER A 94 8.15 3.36 -3.41
C SER A 94 7.59 4.31 -4.48
N GLU A 95 6.27 4.48 -4.55
CA GLU A 95 5.66 5.40 -5.51
C GLU A 95 5.82 6.88 -5.10
N THR A 96 5.99 7.20 -3.80
CA THR A 96 6.02 8.60 -3.35
C THR A 96 7.23 9.34 -3.91
N ARG A 97 8.38 8.65 -4.02
CA ARG A 97 9.61 9.18 -4.63
C ARG A 97 9.40 9.48 -6.11
N GLY A 98 8.86 8.50 -6.85
CA GLY A 98 8.57 8.65 -8.27
C GLY A 98 7.60 9.81 -8.53
N ILE A 99 6.54 9.92 -7.71
CA ILE A 99 5.57 11.02 -7.82
C ILE A 99 6.23 12.38 -7.59
N ARG A 100 7.04 12.54 -6.53
CA ARG A 100 7.72 13.81 -6.24
C ARG A 100 8.75 14.15 -7.32
N GLY A 101 9.52 13.16 -7.79
CA GLY A 101 10.51 13.34 -8.84
C GLY A 101 9.91 13.69 -10.21
N GLU A 102 8.76 13.11 -10.56
CA GLU A 102 8.10 13.32 -11.86
C GLU A 102 7.25 14.60 -11.89
N TYR A 103 6.59 14.96 -10.78
CA TYR A 103 5.55 15.99 -10.79
C TYR A 103 5.86 17.25 -9.96
N GLY A 104 6.94 17.24 -9.18
CA GLY A 104 7.43 18.37 -8.40
C GLY A 104 7.51 18.07 -6.90
N GLU A 105 8.68 18.29 -6.32
CA GLU A 105 8.95 18.04 -4.90
C GLU A 105 8.25 19.02 -3.95
N ASP A 106 7.89 20.19 -4.46
CA ASP A 106 7.24 21.31 -3.75
C ASP A 106 5.70 21.22 -3.78
N LYS A 107 5.13 20.30 -4.57
CA LYS A 107 3.67 20.13 -4.69
C LYS A 107 3.09 19.11 -3.73
N PHE A 108 3.93 18.22 -3.21
CA PHE A 108 3.48 17.09 -2.40
C PHE A 108 4.35 16.90 -1.17
N GLU A 109 3.66 16.64 -0.07
CA GLU A 109 4.28 16.22 1.18
C GLU A 109 4.01 14.73 1.40
N GLN A 110 4.90 14.08 2.14
CA GLN A 110 4.71 12.72 2.66
C GLN A 110 4.36 12.80 4.14
N VAL A 111 3.36 12.04 4.56
CA VAL A 111 3.07 11.79 5.98
C VAL A 111 3.24 10.31 6.22
N THR A 112 4.00 10.00 7.26
CA THR A 112 4.17 8.65 7.77
C THR A 112 3.18 8.45 8.91
N PRO A 113 2.21 7.53 8.81
CA PRO A 113 1.25 7.28 9.87
C PRO A 113 1.93 6.65 11.09
N SER A 114 1.22 6.60 12.22
CA SER A 114 1.74 6.00 13.46
C SER A 114 2.02 4.49 13.30
N VAL A 115 1.29 3.85 12.40
CA VAL A 115 1.43 2.43 12.04
C VAL A 115 1.03 2.23 10.58
N SER A 116 1.66 1.26 9.94
CA SER A 116 1.29 0.79 8.61
C SER A 116 1.42 -0.74 8.54
N LEU A 117 1.12 -1.33 7.39
CA LEU A 117 1.28 -2.76 7.14
C LEU A 117 2.53 -3.02 6.29
N LEU A 118 3.30 -4.04 6.65
CA LEU A 118 4.39 -4.54 5.82
C LEU A 118 3.81 -5.09 4.51
N ALA A 119 4.11 -4.41 3.41
CA ALA A 119 3.84 -4.90 2.08
C ALA A 119 5.01 -5.74 1.56
N GLU A 120 4.71 -6.95 1.11
CA GLU A 120 5.68 -7.86 0.52
C GLU A 120 5.29 -8.11 -0.93
N PHE A 121 6.28 -8.02 -1.82
CA PHE A 121 6.10 -8.17 -3.26
C PHE A 121 6.73 -9.50 -3.70
N PRO A 122 6.03 -10.64 -3.51
CA PRO A 122 6.59 -11.94 -3.87
C PRO A 122 6.78 -12.04 -5.39
N VAL A 123 7.89 -12.66 -5.78
CA VAL A 123 8.20 -12.99 -7.17
C VAL A 123 8.31 -14.50 -7.31
N ALA A 124 7.90 -15.04 -8.46
CA ALA A 124 7.92 -16.47 -8.73
C ALA A 124 8.19 -16.73 -10.21
N ILE A 125 8.80 -17.89 -10.49
CA ILE A 125 8.87 -18.43 -11.85
C ILE A 125 7.53 -19.10 -12.16
N VAL A 126 6.97 -18.82 -13.33
CA VAL A 126 5.78 -19.52 -13.82
C VAL A 126 6.24 -20.79 -14.51
N ASP A 127 6.28 -21.91 -13.77
CA ASP A 127 6.93 -23.14 -14.20
C ASP A 127 6.50 -23.63 -15.59
N THR A 128 5.19 -23.76 -15.83
CA THR A 128 4.66 -24.22 -17.12
C THR A 128 5.13 -23.37 -18.29
N VAL A 129 5.10 -22.03 -18.15
CA VAL A 129 5.49 -21.10 -19.22
C VAL A 129 7.00 -21.11 -19.43
N ALA A 130 7.77 -21.16 -18.34
CA ALA A 130 9.22 -21.19 -18.38
C ALA A 130 9.73 -22.47 -19.07
N ASP A 131 9.11 -23.61 -18.79
CA ASP A 131 9.45 -24.91 -19.38
C ASP A 131 9.03 -24.98 -20.86
N GLU A 132 7.81 -24.55 -21.19
CA GLU A 132 7.31 -24.53 -22.58
C GLU A 132 8.21 -23.69 -23.50
N HIS A 133 8.71 -22.57 -22.99
CA HIS A 133 9.57 -21.67 -23.77
C HIS A 133 11.07 -21.96 -23.62
N GLY A 134 11.48 -22.96 -22.82
CA GLY A 134 12.89 -23.24 -22.56
C GLY A 134 13.66 -22.07 -21.90
N THR A 135 12.96 -21.26 -21.09
CA THR A 135 13.50 -20.03 -20.48
C THR A 135 13.74 -20.15 -18.98
N ARG A 136 13.61 -21.34 -18.39
CA ARG A 136 13.76 -21.57 -16.94
C ARG A 136 15.05 -21.01 -16.36
N ASP A 137 16.20 -21.29 -16.97
CA ASP A 137 17.50 -20.85 -16.45
C ASP A 137 17.66 -19.33 -16.52
N LEU A 138 17.15 -18.71 -17.59
CA LEU A 138 17.12 -17.25 -17.74
C LEU A 138 16.20 -16.60 -16.69
N ALA A 139 14.99 -17.13 -16.51
CA ALA A 139 14.04 -16.64 -15.51
C ALA A 139 14.60 -16.77 -14.09
N LYS A 140 15.25 -17.90 -13.79
CA LYS A 140 15.92 -18.11 -12.50
C LYS A 140 17.05 -17.12 -12.29
N THR A 141 17.90 -16.92 -13.28
CA THR A 141 19.02 -15.95 -13.20
C THR A 141 18.50 -14.52 -12.98
N TYR A 142 17.41 -14.15 -13.64
CA TYR A 142 16.75 -12.87 -13.43
C TYR A 142 16.25 -12.71 -11.98
N LEU A 143 15.56 -13.71 -11.41
CA LEU A 143 15.10 -13.62 -10.03
C LEU A 143 16.26 -13.64 -9.02
N ASP A 144 17.28 -14.48 -9.24
CA ASP A 144 18.47 -14.52 -8.40
C ASP A 144 19.17 -13.16 -8.36
N PHE A 145 19.22 -12.44 -9.49
CA PHE A 145 19.79 -11.09 -9.58
C PHE A 145 19.13 -10.10 -8.63
N LEU A 146 17.80 -10.17 -8.44
CA LEU A 146 17.07 -9.28 -7.51
C LEU A 146 17.58 -9.38 -6.07
N TYR A 147 18.19 -10.51 -5.69
CA TYR A 147 18.72 -10.76 -4.35
C TYR A 147 20.22 -10.52 -4.22
N THR A 148 20.91 -10.11 -5.30
CA THR A 148 22.31 -9.67 -5.24
C THR A 148 22.43 -8.30 -4.56
N PRO A 149 23.63 -7.91 -4.08
CA PRO A 149 23.85 -6.55 -3.58
C PRO A 149 23.43 -5.47 -4.59
N GLN A 150 23.76 -5.66 -5.88
CA GLN A 150 23.41 -4.72 -6.95
C GLN A 150 21.88 -4.63 -7.15
N GLY A 151 21.17 -5.77 -7.22
CA GLY A 151 19.72 -5.77 -7.36
C GLY A 151 19.01 -5.08 -6.19
N ARG A 152 19.50 -5.32 -4.96
CA ARG A 152 18.98 -4.68 -3.75
C ARG A 152 19.27 -3.17 -3.71
N ASP A 153 20.44 -2.74 -4.19
CA ASP A 153 20.78 -1.33 -4.33
C ASP A 153 19.79 -0.63 -5.27
N ILE A 154 19.55 -1.21 -6.46
CA ILE A 154 18.57 -0.69 -7.43
C ILE A 154 17.17 -0.59 -6.81
N LEU A 155 16.72 -1.59 -6.06
CA LEU A 155 15.43 -1.56 -5.38
C LEU A 155 15.33 -0.40 -4.38
N ALA A 156 16.39 -0.18 -3.59
CA ALA A 156 16.44 0.88 -2.59
C ALA A 156 16.50 2.28 -3.23
N GLU A 157 17.26 2.46 -4.32
CA GLU A 157 17.29 3.69 -5.12
C GLU A 157 15.91 4.05 -5.67
N ASN A 158 15.10 3.03 -5.98
CA ASN A 158 13.73 3.18 -6.45
C ASN A 158 12.70 3.14 -5.30
N GLY A 159 13.12 3.43 -4.06
CA GLY A 159 12.23 3.65 -2.93
C GLY A 159 11.62 2.39 -2.31
N ASN A 160 12.17 1.20 -2.58
CA ASN A 160 11.73 -0.03 -1.93
C ASN A 160 12.63 -0.35 -0.73
N ARG A 161 12.02 -0.68 0.41
CA ARG A 161 12.76 -1.18 1.57
C ARG A 161 13.33 -2.57 1.28
N VAL A 162 14.61 -2.76 1.54
CA VAL A 162 15.29 -4.06 1.41
C VAL A 162 15.66 -4.61 2.78
N ARG A 163 15.68 -5.95 2.91
CA ARG A 163 16.02 -6.65 4.17
C ARG A 163 17.52 -6.78 4.42
N ASP A 164 18.32 -6.59 3.39
CA ASP A 164 19.77 -6.63 3.51
C ASP A 164 20.25 -5.49 4.41
N GLN A 165 20.92 -5.83 5.51
CA GLN A 165 21.28 -4.86 6.54
C GLN A 165 22.28 -3.82 6.02
N THR A 166 23.17 -4.20 5.11
CA THR A 166 24.18 -3.30 4.54
C THR A 166 23.52 -2.28 3.62
N VAL A 167 22.65 -2.72 2.70
CA VAL A 167 21.92 -1.81 1.81
C VAL A 167 20.90 -0.98 2.60
N ALA A 168 20.16 -1.58 3.54
CA ALA A 168 19.21 -0.84 4.38
C ALA A 168 19.90 0.28 5.18
N ALA A 169 21.10 0.03 5.71
CA ALA A 169 21.87 1.06 6.41
C ALA A 169 22.29 2.22 5.49
N LYS A 170 22.66 1.93 4.23
CA LYS A 170 23.02 2.94 3.22
C LYS A 170 21.87 3.93 2.95
N TYR A 171 20.64 3.44 2.87
CA TYR A 171 19.45 4.25 2.52
C TYR A 171 18.60 4.68 3.71
N LYS A 172 19.07 4.48 4.96
CA LYS A 172 18.27 4.71 6.17
C LYS A 172 17.65 6.11 6.24
N ALA A 173 18.37 7.15 5.80
CA ALA A 173 17.90 8.53 5.84
C ALA A 173 16.70 8.80 4.89
N GLU A 174 16.50 7.96 3.88
CA GLU A 174 15.45 8.12 2.89
C GLU A 174 14.14 7.44 3.29
N PHE A 175 14.18 6.56 4.31
CA PHE A 175 13.04 5.80 4.78
C PHE A 175 12.64 6.25 6.18
N PRO A 176 11.53 6.99 6.34
CA PRO A 176 11.08 7.41 7.65
C PRO A 176 10.78 6.20 8.56
N ASP A 177 11.10 6.31 9.84
CA ASP A 177 10.78 5.28 10.81
C ASP A 177 9.26 5.14 10.93
N VAL A 178 8.76 3.91 10.85
CA VAL A 178 7.33 3.58 10.94
C VAL A 178 7.18 2.21 11.56
N ARG A 179 6.19 2.05 12.45
CA ARG A 179 5.83 0.75 12.99
C ARG A 179 5.08 -0.04 11.91
N LEU A 180 5.64 -1.15 11.47
CA LEU A 180 5.03 -2.03 10.48
C LEU A 180 4.43 -3.26 11.17
N LEU A 181 3.13 -3.43 11.00
CA LEU A 181 2.41 -4.64 11.36
C LEU A 181 2.54 -5.67 10.24
N THR A 182 2.54 -6.96 10.57
CA THR A 182 2.56 -8.05 9.58
C THR A 182 1.16 -8.65 9.40
N VAL A 183 0.96 -9.30 8.26
CA VAL A 183 -0.27 -10.04 7.98
C VAL A 183 -0.42 -11.23 8.92
N GLU A 184 0.70 -11.88 9.23
CA GLU A 184 0.80 -13.01 10.13
C GLU A 184 0.34 -12.63 11.54
N ASP A 185 0.88 -11.54 12.11
CA ASP A 185 0.61 -11.15 13.50
C ASP A 185 -0.83 -10.64 13.70
N VAL A 186 -1.36 -9.87 12.75
CA VAL A 186 -2.66 -9.20 12.91
C VAL A 186 -3.84 -10.03 12.43
N PHE A 187 -3.63 -10.84 11.38
CA PHE A 187 -4.71 -11.54 10.68
C PHE A 187 -4.53 -13.06 10.68
N GLY A 188 -3.41 -13.59 11.14
CA GLY A 188 -3.14 -15.03 11.12
C GLY A 188 -2.75 -15.57 9.75
N GLY A 189 -2.24 -14.71 8.86
CA GLY A 189 -1.69 -15.09 7.56
C GLY A 189 -2.65 -14.96 6.37
N TRP A 190 -2.08 -15.05 5.18
CA TRP A 190 -2.77 -14.80 3.91
C TRP A 190 -3.95 -15.73 3.63
N ALA A 191 -3.87 -17.01 4.02
CA ALA A 191 -4.99 -17.95 3.83
C ALA A 191 -6.24 -17.51 4.59
N LYS A 192 -6.07 -17.02 5.83
CA LYS A 192 -7.17 -16.53 6.66
C LYS A 192 -7.73 -15.22 6.12
N ILE A 193 -6.87 -14.29 5.70
CA ILE A 193 -7.31 -13.06 5.02
C ILE A 193 -8.13 -13.40 3.76
N GLN A 194 -7.65 -14.33 2.94
CA GLN A 194 -8.34 -14.70 1.71
C GLN A 194 -9.75 -15.25 1.99
N ALA A 195 -9.91 -16.07 3.03
CA ALA A 195 -11.19 -16.65 3.41
C ALA A 195 -12.14 -15.63 4.07
N GLU A 196 -11.65 -14.80 4.99
CA GLU A 196 -12.50 -13.93 5.82
C GLU A 196 -12.73 -12.55 5.19
N HIS A 197 -11.68 -11.98 4.60
CA HIS A 197 -11.72 -10.61 4.08
C HIS A 197 -12.04 -10.57 2.59
N PHE A 198 -11.35 -11.38 1.77
CA PHE A 198 -11.38 -11.21 0.30
C PHE A 198 -12.31 -12.16 -0.45
N ALA A 199 -12.81 -13.21 0.18
CA ALA A 199 -13.82 -14.09 -0.40
C ALA A 199 -15.10 -13.31 -0.75
N ALA A 200 -15.89 -13.84 -1.69
CA ALA A 200 -17.17 -13.24 -2.04
C ALA A 200 -18.09 -13.15 -0.82
N GLY A 201 -18.62 -11.96 -0.52
CA GLY A 201 -19.41 -11.67 0.67
C GLY A 201 -18.60 -11.52 1.96
N GLY A 202 -17.27 -11.58 1.88
CA GLY A 202 -16.34 -11.38 2.99
C GLY A 202 -16.35 -9.96 3.53
N LEU A 203 -15.51 -9.70 4.54
CA LEU A 203 -15.49 -8.41 5.24
C LEU A 203 -15.17 -7.22 4.32
N LEU A 204 -14.36 -7.43 3.28
CA LEU A 204 -14.13 -6.39 2.28
C LEU A 204 -15.42 -6.05 1.53
N ASP A 205 -16.19 -7.04 1.07
CA ASP A 205 -17.47 -6.78 0.38
C ASP A 205 -18.48 -6.07 1.26
N GLN A 206 -18.56 -6.47 2.52
CA GLN A 206 -19.50 -5.87 3.46
C GLN A 206 -19.20 -4.41 3.78
N THR A 207 -17.92 -4.01 3.71
CA THR A 207 -17.49 -2.61 3.92
C THR A 207 -17.48 -1.83 2.61
N TYR A 208 -17.08 -2.47 1.50
CA TYR A 208 -17.00 -1.91 0.15
C TYR A 208 -18.36 -1.71 -0.51
N GLY A 209 -19.37 -2.49 -0.15
CA GLY A 209 -20.74 -2.32 -0.65
C GLY A 209 -20.84 -2.47 -2.18
N SER A 210 -21.87 -1.85 -2.76
CA SER A 210 -22.15 -1.89 -4.21
C SER A 210 -21.61 -0.69 -4.98
N ARG A 211 -20.50 -0.11 -4.52
CA ARG A 211 -19.90 1.11 -5.08
C ARG A 211 -19.27 0.87 -6.45
#